data_AF-A0A933W7G6-F1
#
_entry.id   AF-A0A933W7G6-F1
#
_cell.length_a   1.000
_cell.length_b   1.000
_cell.length_c   1.000
_cell.angle_alpha   90.00
_cell.angle_beta   90.00
_cell.angle_gamma   90.00
#
_symmetry.space_group_name_H-M   'P 1'
#
loop_
_entity.id
_entity.type
_entity.pdbx_description
1 polymer ?
#
loop_
_entity_poly.entity_id
_entity_poly.type
_entity_poly.pdbx_seq_one_letter_code
_entity_poly.pdbx_strand_id
1 'polypeptide(L)'
;MRRSQFPVLAFALLTLLALVPLTAHEATAATYWSTDFESGVPAEMTTLGSAIEGTQGWGSLGHPGNTYGAHFLRYSAIALHDTKLVLRGLPAHTHVSVGFLLALIDSWDGTELYQVTVDGNLRFDHWFQLATGDTTDYAAAPGTILSMGRELGFSGGSYYARDRAYDLGLDPAFQDIPHTADSLVVVWKLSAVSGGAAQQWQGGGDESWAIDNVRVSLRLAGTGVDESANAGALALAIAGAQPSVTRDVHVSFTLPQVGGARLDLFDATGRRLAGADAGALGAGRHTLALGEGRLEPGLYWVRLTQNGATRTAKAV
;
A
#
# COMPACT_ATOMS: atom_id res chain seq x y z
N MET A 1 4.78 88.96 6.82
CA MET A 1 5.72 87.81 6.79
C MET A 1 5.36 86.83 7.90
N ARG A 2 4.71 85.71 7.57
CA ARG A 2 4.75 84.44 8.33
C ARG A 2 3.99 83.39 7.50
N ARG A 3 4.73 82.44 6.92
CA ARG A 3 4.18 81.23 6.30
C ARG A 3 4.08 80.16 7.40
N SER A 4 2.89 79.63 7.64
CA SER A 4 2.68 78.46 8.49
C SER A 4 2.89 77.19 7.68
N GLN A 5 3.83 76.36 8.12
CA GLN A 5 4.15 75.04 7.58
C GLN A 5 3.17 74.01 8.15
N PHE A 6 2.64 73.12 7.29
CA PHE A 6 2.02 71.86 7.69
C PHE A 6 3.10 70.76 7.69
N PRO A 7 3.14 69.85 8.68
CA PRO A 7 4.03 68.70 8.62
C PRO A 7 3.43 67.58 7.74
N VAL A 8 4.25 67.02 6.87
CA VAL A 8 3.96 65.80 6.10
C VAL A 8 4.34 64.60 6.96
N LEU A 9 3.37 63.74 7.29
CA LEU A 9 3.63 62.41 7.85
C LEU A 9 4.08 61.46 6.72
N ALA A 10 5.28 60.90 6.84
CA ALA A 10 5.75 59.81 5.98
C ALA A 10 5.23 58.47 6.53
N PHE A 11 4.45 57.74 5.73
CA PHE A 11 4.11 56.34 5.99
C PHE A 11 5.21 55.46 5.40
N ALA A 12 5.97 54.77 6.25
CA ALA A 12 6.86 53.68 5.82
C ALA A 12 6.01 52.42 5.61
N LEU A 13 5.98 51.90 4.38
CA LEU A 13 5.31 50.65 4.04
C LEU A 13 6.28 49.49 4.33
N LEU A 14 6.00 48.72 5.39
CA LEU A 14 6.72 47.50 5.73
C LEU A 14 6.22 46.36 4.82
N THR A 15 7.04 45.90 3.87
CA THR A 15 6.75 44.71 3.08
C THR A 15 7.02 43.45 3.91
N LEU A 16 5.93 42.83 4.37
CA LEU A 16 5.97 41.52 5.02
C LEU A 16 6.17 40.44 3.94
N LEU A 17 7.35 39.82 3.85
CA LEU A 17 7.50 38.57 3.09
C LEU A 17 6.68 37.48 3.78
N ALA A 18 5.56 37.10 3.19
CA ALA A 18 4.82 35.92 3.61
C ALA A 18 5.65 34.68 3.27
N LEU A 19 6.23 34.06 4.29
CA LEU A 19 6.81 32.72 4.20
C LEU A 19 5.63 31.77 3.94
N VAL A 20 5.43 31.36 2.69
CA VAL A 20 4.45 30.31 2.37
C VAL A 20 5.00 29.01 2.96
N PRO A 21 4.32 28.37 3.94
CA PRO A 21 4.77 27.08 4.41
C PRO A 21 4.74 26.10 3.24
N LEU A 22 5.87 25.46 2.94
CA LEU A 22 5.86 24.23 2.15
C LEU A 22 5.00 23.24 2.93
N THR A 23 3.79 22.99 2.46
CA THR A 23 3.02 21.86 2.92
C THR A 23 3.82 20.62 2.54
N ALA A 24 4.39 19.95 3.54
CA ALA A 24 4.85 18.58 3.35
C ALA A 24 3.63 17.79 2.88
N HIS A 25 3.62 17.38 1.61
CA HIS A 25 2.74 16.30 1.21
C HIS A 25 3.20 15.10 2.03
N GLU A 26 2.35 14.61 2.94
CA GLU A 26 2.50 13.25 3.43
C GLU A 26 2.55 12.37 2.19
N ALA A 27 3.72 11.78 1.92
CA ALA A 27 3.86 10.79 0.88
C ALA A 27 2.94 9.63 1.28
N THR A 28 1.84 9.47 0.56
CA THR A 28 0.91 8.37 0.78
C THR A 28 1.68 7.08 0.56
N ALA A 29 1.72 6.22 1.59
CA ALA A 29 2.32 4.89 1.47
C ALA A 29 1.52 4.10 0.42
N ALA A 30 2.12 3.86 -0.74
CA ALA A 30 1.50 3.07 -1.78
C ALA A 30 1.81 1.59 -1.55
N THR A 31 0.81 0.72 -1.70
CA THR A 31 1.03 -0.73 -1.71
C THR A 31 1.98 -1.08 -2.85
N TYR A 32 3.13 -1.66 -2.51
CA TYR A 32 4.13 -2.12 -3.46
C TYR A 32 3.92 -3.58 -3.83
N TRP A 33 3.59 -4.41 -2.85
CA TRP A 33 3.39 -5.84 -3.03
C TRP A 33 2.25 -6.32 -2.13
N SER A 34 1.47 -7.30 -2.59
CA SER A 34 0.42 -7.91 -1.78
C SER A 34 0.03 -9.32 -2.25
N THR A 35 -0.55 -10.09 -1.35
CA THR A 35 -1.26 -11.35 -1.63
C THR A 35 -2.45 -11.50 -0.68
N ASP A 36 -3.56 -11.98 -1.22
CA ASP A 36 -4.77 -12.45 -0.52
C ASP A 36 -4.88 -13.99 -0.57
N PHE A 37 -3.87 -14.65 -1.13
CA PHE A 37 -3.79 -16.10 -1.30
C PHE A 37 -4.88 -16.77 -2.16
N GLU A 38 -5.77 -15.98 -2.78
CA GLU A 38 -6.84 -16.50 -3.64
C GLU A 38 -6.30 -17.10 -4.94
N SER A 39 -5.11 -16.66 -5.35
CA SER A 39 -4.39 -17.18 -6.51
C SER A 39 -3.25 -18.15 -6.13
N GLY A 40 -3.23 -18.63 -4.88
CA GLY A 40 -2.19 -19.49 -4.34
C GLY A 40 -1.04 -18.73 -3.68
N VAL A 41 0.04 -19.45 -3.36
CA VAL A 41 1.23 -18.89 -2.71
C VAL A 41 2.13 -18.18 -3.73
N PRO A 42 2.47 -16.89 -3.54
CA PRO A 42 3.43 -16.19 -4.40
C PRO A 42 4.83 -16.79 -4.35
N ALA A 43 5.60 -16.64 -5.43
CA ALA A 43 6.96 -17.19 -5.54
C ALA A 43 7.95 -16.57 -4.54
N GLU A 44 7.66 -15.37 -4.04
CA GLU A 44 8.44 -14.66 -3.04
C GLU A 44 8.30 -15.25 -1.63
N MET A 45 7.37 -16.19 -1.42
CA MET A 45 7.09 -16.78 -0.12
C MET A 45 7.59 -18.21 0.03
N THR A 46 8.13 -18.53 1.21
CA THR A 46 8.38 -19.91 1.65
C THR A 46 7.33 -20.32 2.67
N THR A 47 6.70 -21.47 2.45
CA THR A 47 5.51 -21.90 3.21
C THR A 47 5.66 -23.32 3.75
N LEU A 48 6.88 -23.76 4.09
CA LEU A 48 7.07 -25.06 4.74
C LEU A 48 6.23 -25.10 6.02
N GLY A 49 5.42 -26.14 6.17
CA GLY A 49 4.48 -26.29 7.28
C GLY A 49 3.15 -25.55 7.13
N SER A 50 2.95 -24.84 6.03
CA SER A 50 1.71 -24.13 5.70
C SER A 50 1.05 -24.63 4.41
N ALA A 51 -0.27 -24.47 4.33
CA ALA A 51 -1.06 -24.76 3.15
C ALA A 51 -2.11 -23.66 2.90
N ILE A 52 -2.53 -23.51 1.65
CA ILE A 52 -3.72 -22.72 1.33
C ILE A 52 -4.95 -23.52 1.72
N GLU A 53 -5.75 -22.97 2.62
CA GLU A 53 -6.97 -23.62 3.13
C GLU A 53 -8.14 -22.63 3.07
N GLY A 54 -9.36 -23.17 2.89
CA GLY A 54 -10.57 -22.36 2.87
C GLY A 54 -10.88 -21.78 4.26
N THR A 55 -11.28 -20.51 4.35
CA THR A 55 -11.32 -19.74 5.60
C THR A 55 -12.39 -20.16 6.61
N GLN A 56 -13.29 -21.11 6.32
CA GLN A 56 -14.36 -21.55 7.24
C GLN A 56 -15.13 -20.36 7.87
N GLY A 57 -15.25 -20.30 9.21
CA GLY A 57 -15.93 -19.22 9.93
C GLY A 57 -15.16 -17.89 9.97
N TRP A 58 -13.95 -17.84 9.43
CA TRP A 58 -13.12 -16.63 9.38
C TRP A 58 -13.49 -15.68 8.25
N GLY A 59 -14.12 -16.20 7.20
CA GLY A 59 -14.53 -15.41 6.04
C GLY A 59 -15.33 -14.19 6.48
N SER A 60 -15.07 -13.04 5.85
CA SER A 60 -15.68 -11.72 6.12
C SER A 60 -15.25 -10.98 7.39
N LEU A 61 -14.40 -11.56 8.24
CA LEU A 61 -13.83 -10.80 9.37
C LEU A 61 -12.80 -9.81 8.87
N GLY A 62 -12.90 -8.58 9.35
CA GLY A 62 -12.00 -7.49 8.96
C GLY A 62 -12.72 -6.16 8.80
N HIS A 63 -11.95 -5.18 8.36
CA HIS A 63 -12.46 -3.85 8.04
C HIS A 63 -13.04 -3.83 6.62
N PRO A 64 -13.93 -2.88 6.29
CA PRO A 64 -14.37 -2.68 4.91
C PRO A 64 -13.17 -2.57 3.94
N GLY A 65 -13.08 -3.48 2.97
CA GLY A 65 -11.97 -3.54 2.01
C GLY A 65 -10.72 -4.28 2.47
N ASN A 66 -10.69 -4.80 3.70
CA ASN A 66 -9.62 -5.66 4.22
C ASN A 66 -10.22 -6.74 5.15
N THR A 67 -10.87 -7.73 4.55
CA THR A 67 -11.43 -8.91 5.24
C THR A 67 -10.73 -10.17 4.81
N TYR A 68 -10.77 -11.22 5.64
CA TYR A 68 -10.37 -12.56 5.19
C TYR A 68 -11.13 -12.97 3.94
N GLY A 69 -10.39 -13.53 2.98
CA GLY A 69 -10.88 -14.02 1.71
C GLY A 69 -11.63 -15.35 1.84
N ALA A 70 -11.77 -16.04 0.70
CA ALA A 70 -12.21 -17.42 0.66
C ALA A 70 -11.10 -18.38 1.09
N HIS A 71 -9.83 -17.98 0.94
CA HIS A 71 -8.66 -18.74 1.33
C HIS A 71 -7.70 -17.91 2.18
N PHE A 72 -6.86 -18.58 2.94
CA PHE A 72 -5.72 -17.98 3.64
C PHE A 72 -4.53 -18.94 3.66
N LEU A 73 -3.37 -18.48 4.11
CA LEU A 73 -2.22 -19.35 4.32
C LEU A 73 -2.20 -19.83 5.79
N ARG A 74 -2.58 -21.08 6.04
CA ARG A 74 -2.60 -21.67 7.39
C ARG A 74 -1.36 -22.50 7.65
N TYR A 75 -0.68 -22.22 8.75
CA TYR A 75 0.41 -23.02 9.30
C TYR A 75 -0.14 -24.02 10.31
N SER A 76 0.10 -25.31 10.08
CA SER A 76 -0.43 -26.39 10.94
C SER A 76 0.56 -27.54 11.16
N ALA A 77 1.80 -27.40 10.71
CA ALA A 77 2.81 -28.41 10.98
C ALA A 77 3.24 -28.44 12.45
N ILE A 78 3.45 -29.65 12.98
CA ILE A 78 4.11 -29.88 14.27
C ILE A 78 5.56 -29.36 14.23
N ALA A 79 6.31 -29.70 13.17
CA ALA A 79 7.68 -29.24 13.00
C ALA A 79 7.71 -27.72 12.86
N LEU A 80 8.71 -27.06 13.45
CA LEU A 80 8.84 -25.60 13.42
C LEU A 80 9.59 -25.14 12.17
N HIS A 81 8.89 -24.39 11.33
CA HIS A 81 9.40 -23.80 10.11
C HIS A 81 9.03 -22.31 10.06
N ASP A 82 9.96 -21.51 9.58
CA ASP A 82 9.70 -20.10 9.30
C ASP A 82 8.86 -19.98 8.02
N THR A 83 7.78 -19.19 8.07
CA THR A 83 7.14 -18.65 6.86
C THR A 83 7.83 -17.34 6.52
N LYS A 84 8.33 -17.19 5.29
CA LYS A 84 9.12 -16.02 4.89
C LYS A 84 8.53 -15.36 3.66
N LEU A 85 8.59 -14.04 3.60
CA LEU A 85 8.44 -13.24 2.39
C LEU A 85 9.79 -12.59 2.08
N VAL A 86 10.28 -12.74 0.85
CA VAL A 86 11.52 -12.13 0.39
C VAL A 86 11.26 -11.28 -0.85
N LEU A 87 11.32 -9.95 -0.68
CA LEU A 87 11.22 -9.00 -1.78
C LEU A 87 12.61 -8.49 -2.17
N ARG A 88 12.82 -8.24 -3.46
CA ARG A 88 14.07 -7.73 -4.03
C ARG A 88 13.78 -6.69 -5.10
N GLY A 89 14.73 -5.81 -5.35
CA GLY A 89 14.57 -4.74 -6.34
C GLY A 89 13.52 -3.71 -5.92
N LEU A 90 13.40 -3.44 -4.62
CA LEU A 90 12.52 -2.38 -4.13
C LEU A 90 12.97 -1.02 -4.69
N PRO A 91 12.04 -0.16 -5.16
CA PRO A 91 12.37 1.18 -5.60
C PRO A 91 12.93 2.01 -4.44
N ALA A 92 13.62 3.12 -4.75
CA ALA A 92 14.12 4.01 -3.71
C ALA A 92 13.00 4.48 -2.77
N HIS A 93 13.15 4.21 -1.48
CA HIS A 93 12.19 4.54 -0.45
C HIS A 93 12.89 4.92 0.85
N THR A 94 12.11 5.46 1.78
CA THR A 94 12.60 5.86 3.09
C THR A 94 12.02 5.00 4.20
N HIS A 95 10.82 4.45 4.00
CA HIS A 95 10.11 3.65 4.99
C HIS A 95 9.33 2.53 4.31
N VAL A 96 9.10 1.47 5.07
CA VAL A 96 8.24 0.34 4.72
C VAL A 96 7.16 0.16 5.80
N SER A 97 5.96 -0.19 5.38
CA SER A 97 4.93 -0.73 6.27
C SER A 97 4.61 -2.16 5.84
N VAL A 98 4.41 -3.03 6.82
CA VAL A 98 3.93 -4.40 6.63
C VAL A 98 2.53 -4.49 7.21
N GLY A 99 1.63 -5.20 6.55
CA GLY A 99 0.30 -5.46 7.10
C GLY A 99 -0.18 -6.83 6.68
N PHE A 100 -0.98 -7.45 7.54
CA PHE A 100 -1.61 -8.75 7.28
C PHE A 100 -2.71 -8.96 8.31
N LEU A 101 -3.68 -9.79 7.96
CA LEU A 101 -4.63 -10.34 8.90
C LEU A 101 -4.00 -11.56 9.56
N LEU A 102 -4.14 -11.68 10.87
CA LEU A 102 -3.61 -12.80 11.67
C LEU A 102 -4.77 -13.56 12.32
N ALA A 103 -4.82 -14.86 12.06
CA ALA A 103 -5.68 -15.82 12.72
C ALA A 103 -4.83 -16.64 13.70
N LEU A 104 -5.19 -16.63 14.98
CA LEU A 104 -4.69 -17.56 15.98
C LEU A 104 -5.83 -18.52 16.30
N ILE A 105 -5.56 -19.80 16.08
CA ILE A 105 -6.59 -20.82 15.90
C ILE A 105 -6.42 -21.88 16.98
N ASP A 106 -7.53 -22.22 17.60
CA ASP A 106 -7.69 -23.21 18.65
C ASP A 106 -6.84 -22.89 19.89
N SER A 107 -6.18 -23.90 20.45
CA SER A 107 -5.99 -24.01 21.89
C SER A 107 -4.57 -23.67 22.32
N TRP A 108 -4.03 -22.51 21.90
CA TRP A 108 -2.69 -22.06 22.28
C TRP A 108 -2.48 -22.07 23.81
N ASP A 109 -1.37 -22.63 24.28
CA ASP A 109 -1.09 -22.88 25.71
C ASP A 109 -0.38 -21.72 26.45
N GLY A 110 0.02 -20.67 25.74
CA GLY A 110 0.68 -19.49 26.31
C GLY A 110 2.15 -19.71 26.65
N THR A 111 2.74 -20.82 26.21
CA THR A 111 4.19 -21.03 26.27
C THR A 111 4.88 -20.73 24.94
N GLU A 112 4.09 -20.74 23.87
CA GLU A 112 4.44 -20.44 22.50
C GLU A 112 4.38 -18.93 22.27
N LEU A 113 5.38 -18.39 21.58
CA LEU A 113 5.36 -17.02 21.09
C LEU A 113 5.10 -17.02 19.60
N TYR A 114 4.10 -16.25 19.17
CA TYR A 114 3.98 -15.85 17.77
C TYR A 114 4.92 -14.67 17.53
N GLN A 115 5.84 -14.84 16.59
CA GLN A 115 6.88 -13.86 16.31
C GLN A 115 6.86 -13.39 14.87
N VAL A 116 7.08 -12.09 14.68
CA VAL A 116 7.28 -11.51 13.36
C VAL A 116 8.53 -10.64 13.36
N THR A 117 9.42 -10.89 12.40
CA THR A 117 10.61 -10.06 12.19
C THR A 117 10.57 -9.37 10.84
N VAL A 118 11.09 -8.14 10.78
CA VAL A 118 11.33 -7.38 9.55
C VAL A 118 12.82 -7.08 9.46
N ASP A 119 13.48 -7.63 8.43
CA ASP A 119 14.94 -7.63 8.23
C ASP A 119 15.71 -8.12 9.46
N GLY A 120 15.20 -9.18 10.08
CA GLY A 120 15.76 -9.77 11.29
C GLY A 120 15.48 -9.00 12.59
N ASN A 121 14.87 -7.81 12.51
CA ASN A 121 14.45 -7.07 13.70
C ASN A 121 13.09 -7.60 14.18
N LEU A 122 13.02 -8.02 15.44
CA LEU A 122 11.78 -8.47 16.07
C LEU A 122 10.81 -7.30 16.22
N ARG A 123 9.61 -7.45 15.64
CA ARG A 123 8.54 -6.43 15.65
C ARG A 123 7.34 -6.86 16.47
N PHE A 124 7.09 -8.17 16.51
CA PHE A 124 5.99 -8.76 17.25
C PHE A 124 6.51 -10.02 17.93
N ASP A 125 6.22 -10.16 19.22
CA ASP A 125 6.69 -11.26 20.06
C ASP A 125 5.74 -11.42 21.25
N HIS A 126 4.69 -12.22 21.05
CA HIS A 126 3.60 -12.30 22.00
C HIS A 126 3.12 -13.74 22.20
N TRP A 127 2.78 -14.06 23.44
CA TRP A 127 2.19 -15.35 23.79
C TRP A 127 0.66 -15.23 23.82
N PHE A 128 0.00 -16.34 23.56
CA PHE A 128 -1.46 -16.44 23.59
C PHE A 128 -1.85 -17.70 24.35
N GLN A 129 -2.74 -17.57 25.33
CA GLN A 129 -3.29 -18.67 26.13
C GLN A 129 -4.80 -18.74 25.85
N LEU A 130 -5.14 -19.46 24.78
CA LEU A 130 -6.49 -19.61 24.25
C LEU A 130 -7.19 -20.87 24.79
N ALA A 131 -6.41 -21.86 25.26
CA ALA A 131 -6.95 -23.08 25.85
C ALA A 131 -7.84 -22.79 27.08
N THR A 132 -7.33 -22.01 28.03
CA THR A 132 -8.00 -21.86 29.33
C THR A 132 -8.34 -20.41 29.67
N GLY A 133 -7.47 -19.48 29.26
CA GLY A 133 -7.51 -18.08 29.70
C GLY A 133 -8.26 -17.15 28.76
N ASP A 134 -8.20 -17.38 27.45
CA ASP A 134 -8.40 -16.32 26.45
C ASP A 134 -7.60 -15.06 26.84
N THR A 135 -6.31 -15.24 27.09
CA THR A 135 -5.40 -14.19 27.55
C THR A 135 -4.15 -14.12 26.67
N THR A 136 -3.50 -12.96 26.69
CA THR A 136 -2.26 -12.69 25.95
C THR A 136 -1.56 -11.50 26.62
N ASP A 137 -0.25 -11.36 26.43
CA ASP A 137 0.47 -10.12 26.74
C ASP A 137 0.36 -9.06 25.64
N TYR A 138 -0.21 -9.41 24.49
CA TYR A 138 -0.39 -8.48 23.38
C TYR A 138 -1.47 -7.44 23.70
N ALA A 139 -1.02 -6.22 24.01
CA ALA A 139 -1.86 -5.04 24.17
C ALA A 139 -2.18 -4.43 22.79
N ALA A 140 -3.21 -4.98 22.16
CA ALA A 140 -3.56 -4.66 20.77
C ALA A 140 -3.95 -3.17 20.58
N ALA A 141 -3.44 -2.54 19.52
CA ALA A 141 -3.77 -1.15 19.19
C ALA A 141 -5.25 -1.00 18.80
N PRO A 142 -5.86 0.20 18.92
CA PRO A 142 -7.27 0.40 18.57
C PRO A 142 -7.60 -0.08 17.15
N GLY A 143 -8.67 -0.86 17.02
CA GLY A 143 -9.13 -1.41 15.75
C GLY A 143 -8.40 -2.67 15.29
N THR A 144 -7.28 -3.07 15.91
CA THR A 144 -6.56 -4.29 15.48
C THR A 144 -7.35 -5.57 15.76
N ILE A 145 -8.11 -5.66 16.86
CA ILE A 145 -8.90 -6.87 17.19
C ILE A 145 -10.14 -6.95 16.30
N LEU A 146 -10.23 -8.03 15.51
CA LEU A 146 -11.37 -8.33 14.64
C LEU A 146 -12.33 -9.36 15.26
N SER A 147 -11.81 -10.26 16.08
CA SER A 147 -12.56 -11.30 16.78
C SER A 147 -11.78 -11.80 17.99
N MET A 148 -12.49 -12.24 19.03
CA MET A 148 -11.91 -12.82 20.24
C MET A 148 -12.89 -13.83 20.87
N GLY A 149 -12.36 -14.94 21.38
CA GLY A 149 -13.06 -15.82 22.32
C GLY A 149 -14.18 -16.67 21.71
N ARG A 150 -14.12 -16.96 20.41
CA ARG A 150 -15.14 -17.77 19.73
C ARG A 150 -14.51 -18.77 18.77
N GLU A 151 -15.23 -19.85 18.51
CA GLU A 151 -14.83 -20.88 17.55
C GLU A 151 -15.11 -20.44 16.11
N LEU A 152 -14.11 -20.50 15.23
CA LEU A 152 -14.19 -20.11 13.82
C LEU A 152 -13.75 -21.22 12.87
N GLY A 153 -13.23 -22.34 13.37
CA GLY A 153 -13.00 -23.54 12.60
C GLY A 153 -11.66 -24.21 12.92
N PHE A 154 -11.38 -25.29 12.18
CA PHE A 154 -10.15 -26.08 12.25
C PHE A 154 -9.90 -26.87 13.55
N SER A 155 -10.81 -26.84 14.52
CA SER A 155 -10.59 -27.52 15.81
C SER A 155 -10.33 -29.01 15.74
N GLY A 156 -10.73 -29.74 14.68
CA GLY A 156 -10.39 -31.16 14.56
C GLY A 156 -10.81 -32.06 15.75
N GLY A 157 -11.76 -31.61 16.58
CA GLY A 157 -12.14 -32.28 17.83
C GLY A 157 -11.38 -31.84 19.09
N SER A 158 -10.48 -30.85 19.00
CA SER A 158 -9.81 -30.21 20.13
C SER A 158 -10.80 -29.47 21.03
N TYR A 159 -10.39 -29.42 22.29
CA TYR A 159 -11.08 -28.69 23.33
C TYR A 159 -10.52 -27.27 23.32
N TYR A 160 -11.35 -26.27 23.60
CA TYR A 160 -10.93 -24.87 23.76
C TYR A 160 -10.65 -24.09 22.46
N ALA A 161 -11.69 -24.02 21.65
CA ALA A 161 -11.78 -23.23 20.43
C ALA A 161 -12.03 -21.73 20.70
N ARG A 162 -11.02 -21.03 21.23
CA ARG A 162 -11.09 -19.58 21.51
C ARG A 162 -10.24 -18.80 20.52
N ASP A 163 -10.67 -18.80 19.28
CA ASP A 163 -9.95 -18.16 18.20
C ASP A 163 -9.86 -16.65 18.36
N ARG A 164 -8.77 -16.10 17.84
CA ARG A 164 -8.54 -14.66 17.77
C ARG A 164 -8.16 -14.23 16.36
N ALA A 165 -8.74 -13.11 15.95
CA ALA A 165 -8.47 -12.50 14.66
C ALA A 165 -7.96 -11.07 14.86
N TYR A 166 -6.89 -10.71 14.16
CA TYR A 166 -6.29 -9.38 14.20
C TYR A 166 -6.04 -8.81 12.79
N ASP A 167 -6.17 -7.49 12.63
CA ASP A 167 -5.60 -6.72 11.52
C ASP A 167 -4.30 -6.07 12.01
N LEU A 168 -3.18 -6.77 11.84
CA LEU A 168 -1.86 -6.28 12.25
C LEU A 168 -1.31 -5.20 11.30
N GLY A 169 -2.03 -4.92 10.23
CA GLY A 169 -1.79 -3.73 9.42
C GLY A 169 -2.22 -2.42 10.06
N LEU A 170 -2.90 -2.45 11.21
CA LEU A 170 -3.20 -1.27 12.03
C LEU A 170 -2.27 -1.17 13.25
N ASP A 171 -1.38 -2.15 13.46
CA ASP A 171 -0.45 -2.13 14.58
C ASP A 171 0.76 -1.22 14.26
N PRO A 172 1.06 -0.21 15.12
CA PRO A 172 2.19 0.69 14.93
C PRO A 172 3.55 -0.01 14.81
N ALA A 173 3.72 -1.23 15.34
CA ALA A 173 4.96 -2.00 15.23
C ALA A 173 5.31 -2.35 13.78
N PHE A 174 4.32 -2.33 12.88
CA PHE A 174 4.49 -2.63 11.46
C PHE A 174 4.29 -1.41 10.53
N GLN A 175 4.04 -0.22 11.07
CA GLN A 175 3.85 0.99 10.27
C GLN A 175 5.10 1.86 10.23
N ASP A 176 5.37 2.47 9.06
CA ASP A 176 6.40 3.48 8.86
C ASP A 176 7.76 3.07 9.47
N ILE A 177 8.19 1.84 9.20
CA ILE A 177 9.50 1.35 9.62
C ILE A 177 10.57 2.02 8.75
N PRO A 178 11.56 2.74 9.33
CA PRO A 178 12.66 3.31 8.55
C PRO A 178 13.40 2.20 7.79
N HIS A 179 13.45 2.33 6.47
CA HIS A 179 14.00 1.30 5.59
C HIS A 179 14.37 1.90 4.23
N THR A 180 15.55 1.56 3.72
CA THR A 180 16.07 2.08 2.44
C THR A 180 16.71 1.00 1.57
N ALA A 181 16.85 -0.23 2.08
CA ALA A 181 17.47 -1.31 1.32
C ALA A 181 16.58 -1.70 0.14
N ASP A 182 17.19 -2.23 -0.92
CA ASP A 182 16.49 -2.69 -2.11
C ASP A 182 15.87 -4.09 -1.93
N SER A 183 15.97 -4.67 -0.74
CA SER A 183 15.36 -5.94 -0.37
C SER A 183 14.68 -5.84 0.98
N LEU A 184 13.62 -6.63 1.17
CA LEU A 184 12.91 -6.76 2.43
C LEU A 184 12.70 -8.23 2.75
N VAL A 185 12.97 -8.63 3.99
CA VAL A 185 12.66 -9.97 4.49
C VAL A 185 11.70 -9.87 5.66
N VAL A 186 10.49 -10.41 5.50
CA VAL A 186 9.52 -10.58 6.58
C VAL A 186 9.47 -12.06 6.95
N VAL A 187 9.52 -12.37 8.25
CA VAL A 187 9.45 -13.74 8.75
C VAL A 187 8.37 -13.84 9.81
N TRP A 188 7.42 -14.74 9.61
CA TRP A 188 6.47 -15.20 10.62
C TRP A 188 6.93 -16.56 11.14
N LYS A 189 7.04 -16.70 12.45
CA LYS A 189 7.58 -17.90 13.08
C LYS A 189 7.05 -18.11 14.49
N LEU A 190 7.26 -19.32 14.98
CA LEU A 190 6.96 -19.71 16.35
C LEU A 190 8.26 -19.83 17.14
N SER A 191 8.28 -19.28 18.35
CA SER A 191 9.25 -19.67 19.37
C SER A 191 8.54 -20.57 20.38
N ALA A 192 8.75 -21.88 20.23
CA ALA A 192 8.07 -22.92 20.99
C ALA A 192 8.95 -24.19 21.09
N VAL A 193 8.54 -25.12 21.95
CA VAL A 193 9.02 -26.51 21.89
C VAL A 193 7.95 -27.33 21.20
N SER A 194 8.28 -27.92 20.05
CA SER A 194 7.36 -28.80 19.33
C SER A 194 7.28 -30.18 20.00
N GLY A 195 6.07 -30.74 20.11
CA GLY A 195 5.86 -32.06 20.68
C GLY A 195 4.39 -32.40 20.89
N GLY A 196 4.11 -33.39 21.74
CA GLY A 196 2.75 -33.85 22.01
C GLY A 196 2.30 -33.64 23.46
N ALA A 197 3.09 -32.94 24.27
CA ALA A 197 2.68 -32.57 25.62
C ALA A 197 1.83 -31.29 25.57
N ALA A 198 0.93 -31.11 26.53
CA ALA A 198 -0.02 -29.99 26.62
C ALA A 198 0.60 -28.62 26.99
N GLN A 199 1.88 -28.41 26.71
CA GLN A 199 2.62 -27.15 26.87
C GLN A 199 3.65 -27.02 25.73
N GLN A 200 3.40 -27.73 24.63
CA GLN A 200 4.32 -27.88 23.52
C GLN A 200 3.50 -27.76 22.26
N TRP A 201 3.90 -26.89 21.34
CA TRP A 201 3.30 -26.76 20.04
C TRP A 201 2.98 -28.12 19.37
N GLN A 202 1.68 -28.44 19.31
CA GLN A 202 1.14 -29.67 18.75
C GLN A 202 0.73 -29.51 17.29
N GLY A 203 0.54 -28.27 16.81
CA GLY A 203 0.09 -28.02 15.44
C GLY A 203 -1.29 -28.60 15.13
N GLY A 204 -1.57 -28.78 13.84
CA GLY A 204 -2.76 -29.49 13.37
C GLY A 204 -4.05 -28.70 13.60
N GLY A 205 -5.04 -29.38 14.20
CA GLY A 205 -6.28 -28.75 14.68
C GLY A 205 -6.26 -28.49 16.18
N ASP A 206 -5.13 -28.72 16.85
CA ASP A 206 -4.99 -28.41 18.27
C ASP A 206 -4.55 -26.96 18.46
N GLU A 207 -3.52 -26.55 17.72
CA GLU A 207 -3.04 -25.18 17.71
C GLU A 207 -2.56 -24.86 16.30
N SER A 208 -3.09 -23.81 15.69
CA SER A 208 -2.60 -23.35 14.39
C SER A 208 -2.65 -21.83 14.29
N TRP A 209 -2.08 -21.30 13.21
CA TRP A 209 -2.25 -19.90 12.85
C TRP A 209 -2.38 -19.75 11.35
N ALA A 210 -2.98 -18.64 10.91
CA ALA A 210 -3.01 -18.29 9.51
C ALA A 210 -2.74 -16.82 9.30
N ILE A 211 -2.26 -16.48 8.11
CA ILE A 211 -2.15 -15.10 7.64
C ILE A 211 -2.92 -14.92 6.34
N ASP A 212 -3.46 -13.73 6.17
CA ASP A 212 -4.17 -13.31 4.96
C ASP A 212 -3.94 -11.83 4.65
N ASN A 213 -4.25 -11.38 3.43
CA ASN A 213 -4.07 -10.00 2.96
C ASN A 213 -2.71 -9.40 3.33
N VAL A 214 -1.64 -10.17 3.12
CA VAL A 214 -0.27 -9.71 3.36
C VAL A 214 0.02 -8.58 2.37
N ARG A 215 0.45 -7.44 2.88
CA ARG A 215 0.79 -6.25 2.09
C ARG A 215 2.09 -5.63 2.57
N VAL A 216 2.86 -5.11 1.62
CA VAL A 216 4.02 -4.28 1.85
C VAL A 216 3.77 -2.95 1.15
N SER A 217 3.82 -1.86 1.91
CA SER A 217 3.68 -0.50 1.39
C SER A 217 4.98 0.26 1.57
N LEU A 218 5.31 1.13 0.62
CA LEU A 218 6.54 1.92 0.65
C LEU A 218 6.23 3.40 0.73
N ARG A 219 7.01 4.11 1.55
CA ARG A 219 7.11 5.58 1.47
C ARG A 219 8.29 5.93 0.58
N LEU A 220 7.99 6.15 -0.70
CA LEU A 220 9.01 6.42 -1.71
C LEU A 220 9.87 7.63 -1.33
N ALA A 221 11.15 7.55 -1.66
CA ALA A 221 12.08 8.64 -1.44
C ALA A 221 11.71 9.73 -2.43
N GLY A 222 11.22 10.86 -1.93
CA GLY A 222 10.97 12.02 -2.76
C GLY A 222 12.30 12.55 -3.29
N THR A 223 12.69 12.14 -4.50
CA THR A 223 13.71 12.87 -5.24
C THR A 223 13.02 14.10 -5.81
N GLY A 224 13.26 15.26 -5.21
CA GLY A 224 13.17 16.48 -6.00
C GLY A 224 14.07 16.30 -7.23
N VAL A 225 13.50 16.59 -8.40
CA VAL A 225 13.98 16.38 -9.78
C VAL A 225 13.47 15.08 -10.44
N ASP A 226 12.85 15.31 -11.60
CA ASP A 226 11.89 14.50 -12.37
C ASP A 226 12.25 13.06 -12.76
N GLU A 227 11.15 12.31 -12.96
CA GLU A 227 10.92 11.16 -13.85
C GLU A 227 11.80 9.91 -13.76
N SER A 228 11.31 8.91 -13.03
CA SER A 228 11.15 7.53 -13.52
C SER A 228 10.39 6.67 -12.50
N ALA A 229 9.08 6.90 -12.39
CA ALA A 229 8.20 6.06 -11.57
C ALA A 229 7.24 5.25 -12.46
N ASN A 230 7.67 3.99 -12.66
CA ASN A 230 6.89 2.78 -12.55
C ASN A 230 5.72 2.52 -13.52
N ALA A 231 6.03 1.66 -14.49
CA ALA A 231 5.09 0.81 -15.20
C ALA A 231 4.47 -0.21 -14.24
N GLY A 232 3.33 0.13 -13.63
CA GLY A 232 2.65 -0.76 -12.67
C GLY A 232 1.14 -0.62 -12.61
N ALA A 233 0.52 -0.02 -13.63
CA ALA A 233 -0.89 -0.15 -14.01
C ALA A 233 -1.02 0.59 -15.35
N LEU A 234 -0.31 0.10 -16.35
CA LEU A 234 -0.18 0.74 -17.65
C LEU A 234 -1.50 0.55 -18.42
N ALA A 235 -2.43 1.47 -18.22
CA ALA A 235 -3.61 1.67 -19.05
C ALA A 235 -3.41 2.94 -19.89
N LEU A 236 -3.92 2.94 -21.12
CA LEU A 236 -4.05 4.17 -21.90
C LEU A 236 -4.96 5.12 -21.09
N ALA A 237 -4.38 6.21 -20.59
CA ALA A 237 -5.08 7.14 -19.69
C ALA A 237 -4.58 8.57 -19.87
N ILE A 238 -5.48 9.54 -19.65
CA ILE A 238 -5.15 10.96 -19.49
C ILE A 238 -5.33 11.27 -18.01
N ALA A 239 -4.25 11.63 -17.33
CA ALA A 239 -4.20 11.88 -15.88
C ALA A 239 -4.55 13.33 -15.50
N GLY A 240 -4.68 14.22 -16.49
CA GLY A 240 -5.11 15.59 -16.29
C GLY A 240 -4.71 16.49 -17.46
N ALA A 241 -5.48 17.56 -17.65
CA ALA A 241 -5.16 18.65 -18.57
C ALA A 241 -5.25 19.97 -17.82
N GLN A 242 -4.14 20.70 -17.73
CA GLN A 242 -4.06 21.96 -16.98
C GLN A 242 -3.80 23.12 -17.96
N PRO A 243 -4.59 24.21 -17.90
CA PRO A 243 -4.30 25.40 -18.67
C PRO A 243 -3.03 26.07 -18.12
N SER A 244 -2.16 26.52 -19.02
CA SER A 244 -1.00 27.33 -18.67
C SER A 244 -1.24 28.81 -18.96
N VAL A 245 -0.59 29.68 -18.17
CA VAL A 245 -0.49 31.12 -18.45
C VAL A 245 0.17 31.42 -19.81
N THR A 246 0.88 30.45 -20.38
CA THR A 246 1.50 30.55 -21.72
C THR A 246 0.53 30.31 -22.87
N ARG A 247 -0.77 30.07 -22.62
CA ARG A 247 -1.78 29.66 -23.63
C ARG A 247 -1.51 28.28 -24.25
N ASP A 248 -1.06 27.36 -23.40
CA ASP A 248 -0.90 25.95 -23.69
C ASP A 248 -1.81 25.10 -22.80
N VAL A 249 -2.05 23.86 -23.22
CA VAL A 249 -2.63 22.81 -22.37
C VAL A 249 -1.54 21.78 -22.08
N HIS A 250 -1.19 21.63 -20.81
CA HIS A 250 -0.30 20.55 -20.36
C HIS A 250 -1.14 19.30 -20.14
N VAL A 251 -0.81 18.23 -20.86
CA VAL A 251 -1.50 16.94 -20.77
C VAL A 251 -0.57 15.92 -20.16
N SER A 252 -0.94 15.39 -19.00
CA SER A 252 -0.29 14.22 -18.43
C SER A 252 -1.03 12.96 -18.87
N PHE A 253 -0.30 11.95 -19.34
CA PHE A 253 -0.86 10.71 -19.86
C PHE A 253 0.08 9.54 -19.62
N THR A 254 -0.45 8.33 -19.80
CA THR A 254 0.29 7.08 -19.62
C THR A 254 0.17 6.21 -20.86
N LEU A 255 1.31 5.74 -21.38
CA LEU A 255 1.41 4.83 -22.51
C LEU A 255 1.72 3.40 -22.04
N PRO A 256 0.86 2.42 -22.33
CA PRO A 256 1.02 1.08 -21.80
C PRO A 256 2.15 0.25 -22.38
N GLN A 257 2.66 0.64 -23.54
CA GLN A 257 3.71 -0.09 -24.26
C GLN A 257 4.48 0.85 -25.18
N VAL A 258 5.62 0.39 -25.67
CA VAL A 258 6.37 1.06 -26.74
C VAL A 258 5.62 0.89 -28.07
N GLY A 259 5.51 1.95 -28.86
CA GLY A 259 4.85 1.92 -30.17
C GLY A 259 4.20 3.26 -30.52
N GLY A 260 3.67 3.36 -31.76
CA GLY A 260 3.10 4.60 -32.27
C GLY A 260 1.93 5.13 -31.41
N ALA A 261 2.11 6.32 -30.85
CA ALA A 261 1.12 7.01 -30.04
C ALA A 261 0.96 8.47 -30.49
N ARG A 262 -0.26 9.01 -30.44
CA ARG A 262 -0.57 10.38 -30.87
C ARG A 262 -1.47 11.09 -29.89
N LEU A 263 -1.15 12.35 -29.63
CA LEU A 263 -1.98 13.31 -28.91
C LEU A 263 -2.55 14.35 -29.87
N ASP A 264 -3.86 14.59 -29.79
CA ASP A 264 -4.56 15.61 -30.57
C ASP A 264 -5.41 16.50 -29.65
N LEU A 265 -5.39 17.80 -29.91
CA LEU A 265 -6.21 18.81 -29.22
C LEU A 265 -7.33 19.31 -30.14
N PHE A 266 -8.54 19.43 -29.60
CA PHE A 266 -9.75 19.86 -30.31
C PHE A 266 -10.44 21.02 -29.60
N ASP A 267 -11.04 21.92 -30.36
CA ASP A 267 -12.03 22.87 -29.82
C ASP A 267 -13.43 22.23 -29.69
N ALA A 268 -14.36 22.97 -29.08
CA ALA A 268 -15.75 22.55 -28.89
C ALA A 268 -16.53 22.23 -30.17
N THR A 269 -16.04 22.65 -31.33
CA THR A 269 -16.65 22.34 -32.63
C THR A 269 -16.12 21.04 -33.23
N GLY A 270 -15.14 20.41 -32.59
CA GLY A 270 -14.46 19.21 -33.08
C GLY A 270 -13.34 19.51 -34.08
N ARG A 271 -12.96 20.78 -34.26
CA ARG A 271 -11.82 21.14 -35.12
C ARG A 271 -10.53 20.87 -34.37
N ARG A 272 -9.62 20.13 -35.02
CA ARG A 272 -8.29 19.83 -34.50
C ARG A 272 -7.41 21.09 -34.53
N LEU A 273 -6.90 21.49 -33.37
CA LEU A 273 -6.07 22.68 -33.20
C LEU A 273 -4.57 22.37 -33.18
N ALA A 274 -4.18 21.28 -32.53
CA ALA A 274 -2.78 20.89 -32.38
C ALA A 274 -2.66 19.37 -32.25
N GLY A 275 -1.44 18.85 -32.36
CA GLY A 275 -1.13 17.51 -31.90
C GLY A 275 0.34 17.15 -32.01
N ALA A 276 0.74 16.13 -31.26
CA ALA A 276 2.11 15.69 -31.10
C ALA A 276 2.22 14.18 -31.28
N ASP A 277 3.35 13.74 -31.84
CA ASP A 277 3.76 12.34 -31.80
C ASP A 277 4.29 12.04 -30.39
N ALA A 278 3.69 11.05 -29.74
CA ALA A 278 4.08 10.57 -28.42
C ALA A 278 4.70 9.18 -28.47
N GLY A 279 4.79 8.54 -29.65
CA GLY A 279 5.30 7.18 -29.80
C GLY A 279 6.79 7.05 -29.48
N ALA A 280 7.57 8.10 -29.77
CA ALA A 280 9.00 8.14 -29.45
C ALA A 280 9.28 8.23 -27.93
N LEU A 281 8.28 8.57 -27.11
CA LEU A 281 8.44 8.71 -25.66
C LEU A 281 8.52 7.34 -24.93
N GLY A 282 8.12 6.25 -25.59
CA GLY A 282 8.13 4.91 -25.01
C GLY A 282 7.03 4.67 -23.98
N ALA A 283 7.00 3.45 -23.41
CA ALA A 283 6.05 3.09 -22.37
C ALA A 283 6.32 3.90 -21.09
N GLY A 284 5.26 4.33 -20.39
CA GLY A 284 5.38 5.11 -19.15
C GLY A 284 4.48 6.33 -19.11
N ARG A 285 4.62 7.10 -18.03
CA ARG A 285 3.91 8.38 -17.84
C ARG A 285 4.71 9.49 -18.51
N HIS A 286 4.00 10.40 -19.15
CA HIS A 286 4.57 11.52 -19.88
C HIS A 286 3.72 12.77 -19.68
N THR A 287 4.33 13.94 -19.84
CA THR A 287 3.61 15.22 -19.93
C THR A 287 4.03 15.99 -21.18
N LEU A 288 3.06 16.42 -21.99
CA LEU A 288 3.30 17.25 -23.17
C LEU A 288 2.46 18.52 -23.12
N ALA A 289 3.05 19.64 -23.54
CA ALA A 289 2.32 20.87 -23.81
C ALA A 289 1.79 20.87 -25.25
N LEU A 290 0.52 21.22 -25.42
CA LEU A 290 -0.15 21.36 -26.72
C LEU A 290 -0.68 22.79 -26.86
N GLY A 291 -0.47 23.40 -28.02
CA GLY A 291 -0.97 24.75 -28.31
C GLY A 291 0.11 25.73 -28.80
N GLU A 292 1.36 25.52 -28.37
CA GLU A 292 2.52 26.38 -28.67
C GLU A 292 2.26 27.87 -28.40
N GLY A 293 1.48 28.16 -27.35
CA GLY A 293 1.06 29.47 -26.90
C GLY A 293 0.02 30.18 -27.77
N ARG A 294 -0.67 29.44 -28.64
CA ARG A 294 -1.64 29.98 -29.60
C ARG A 294 -3.09 29.65 -29.28
N LEU A 295 -3.37 29.07 -28.12
CA LEU A 295 -4.74 28.75 -27.74
C LEU A 295 -5.48 30.00 -27.26
N GLU A 296 -6.68 30.21 -27.77
CA GLU A 296 -7.57 31.23 -27.24
C GLU A 296 -8.26 30.75 -25.95
N PRO A 297 -8.83 31.62 -25.13
CA PRO A 297 -9.68 31.18 -24.03
C PRO A 297 -10.89 30.40 -24.57
N GLY A 298 -11.11 29.18 -24.09
CA GLY A 298 -12.18 28.32 -24.61
C GLY A 298 -12.17 26.92 -24.04
N LEU A 299 -13.13 26.14 -24.53
CA LEU A 299 -13.38 24.77 -24.10
C LEU A 299 -12.64 23.79 -25.00
N TYR A 300 -11.81 22.92 -24.43
CA TYR A 300 -10.95 22.02 -25.20
C TYR A 300 -11.12 20.55 -24.85
N TRP A 301 -10.80 19.68 -25.81
CA TRP A 301 -10.72 18.24 -25.61
C TRP A 301 -9.40 17.71 -26.13
N VAL A 302 -8.84 16.77 -25.38
CA VAL A 302 -7.63 16.06 -25.74
C VAL A 302 -7.99 14.63 -26.07
N ARG A 303 -7.40 14.10 -27.14
CA ARG A 303 -7.50 12.70 -27.54
C ARG A 303 -6.12 12.07 -27.58
N LEU A 304 -5.98 10.94 -26.92
CA LEU A 304 -4.80 10.08 -26.98
C LEU A 304 -5.16 8.80 -27.73
N THR A 305 -4.35 8.42 -28.71
CA THR A 305 -4.51 7.18 -29.48
C THR A 305 -3.20 6.38 -29.49
N GLN A 306 -3.27 5.08 -29.19
CA GLN A 306 -2.15 4.13 -29.34
C GLN A 306 -2.69 2.76 -29.78
N ASN A 307 -2.09 2.17 -30.82
CA ASN A 307 -2.47 0.84 -31.35
C ASN A 307 -3.99 0.65 -31.57
N GLY A 308 -4.68 1.67 -32.07
CA GLY A 308 -6.13 1.66 -32.32
C GLY A 308 -7.01 1.95 -31.10
N ALA A 309 -6.48 1.89 -29.87
CA ALA A 309 -7.20 2.30 -28.67
C ALA A 309 -7.21 3.83 -28.54
N THR A 310 -8.32 4.39 -28.06
CA THR A 310 -8.50 5.84 -27.92
C THR A 310 -9.01 6.21 -26.53
N ARG A 311 -8.53 7.34 -26.00
CA ARG A 311 -9.05 8.01 -24.79
C ARG A 311 -9.24 9.49 -25.06
N THR A 312 -10.27 10.07 -24.45
CA THR A 312 -10.57 11.49 -24.55
C THR A 312 -10.75 12.09 -23.16
N ALA A 313 -10.27 13.32 -22.98
CA ALA A 313 -10.46 14.09 -21.76
C ALA A 313 -10.81 15.53 -22.09
N LYS A 314 -11.62 16.14 -21.23
CA LYS A 314 -11.93 17.57 -21.29
C LYS A 314 -10.77 18.36 -20.67
N ALA A 315 -10.33 19.41 -21.34
CA ALA A 315 -9.28 20.33 -20.91
C ALA A 315 -9.88 21.73 -20.75
N VAL A 316 -10.53 21.95 -19.60
CA VAL A 316 -11.32 23.14 -19.18
C VAL A 316 -12.52 23.42 -20.06
#